data_AF-A0A162T9B6-F1
#
_entry.id   AF-A0A162T9B6-F1
#
_cell.length_a   1.000
_cell.length_b   1.000
_cell.length_c   1.000
_cell.angle_alpha   90.00
_cell.angle_beta   90.00
_cell.angle_gamma   90.00
#
_symmetry.space_group_name_H-M   'P 1'
#
loop_
_entity.id
_entity.type
_entity.pdbx_description
1 polymer ?
#
loop_
_entity_poly.entity_id
_entity_poly.type
_entity_poly.pdbx_seq_one_letter_code
_entity_poly.pdbx_strand_id
1 'polypeptide(L)'
;MSTLAVPVIIVAYPVLNAYTFQDSDITGYRIVDGAIGGVLGVIGWPLAPVMAIWGAIQINFKEKPPLPLPVPAEILQKAQEEINLNISLFYNIAVVGCSGTGKSSIVNAIRGYKDTHPKASKVGEVETTEKPMPYQHPDLASMVIWDMPGVGTQSHQRDTYFEDNYLSCFDLLVIVLGNRLMQDDIDIALQAKEHRIPILFVRSKSDQAITSKTKRHEGDGTYRWATAVGEFVIEVRDSIFTQLRQHQLNTKKLFIVSAESLRMFVATINKQEERKTIKTIDEERFMTSLIEGVVAKRDYYQKQAKLEEKRKKKLDKKRQKDASSVSSNQSNLSAV
;
A
#
# COMPACT_ATOMS: atom_id res chain seq x y z
N MET A 1 8.04 -36.59 -56.30
CA MET A 1 7.26 -35.34 -56.15
C MET A 1 6.30 -35.61 -55.00
N SER A 2 6.33 -34.92 -53.86
CA SER A 2 6.42 -33.48 -53.68
C SER A 2 7.01 -33.17 -52.29
N THR A 3 8.03 -32.33 -52.26
CA THR A 3 8.62 -31.71 -51.07
C THR A 3 7.70 -30.59 -50.58
N LEU A 4 7.12 -30.72 -49.38
CA LEU A 4 6.43 -29.63 -48.71
C LEU A 4 7.48 -28.74 -48.02
N ALA A 5 7.78 -27.60 -48.65
CA ALA A 5 8.61 -26.54 -48.08
C ALA A 5 7.82 -25.81 -46.98
N VAL A 6 8.35 -25.80 -45.77
CA VAL A 6 7.87 -24.94 -44.67
C VAL A 6 8.75 -23.68 -44.66
N PRO A 7 8.18 -22.46 -44.68
CA PRO A 7 8.98 -21.24 -44.68
C PRO A 7 9.61 -21.04 -43.30
N VAL A 8 10.95 -21.08 -43.25
CA VAL A 8 11.74 -20.67 -42.08
C VAL A 8 11.84 -19.14 -42.10
N ILE A 9 11.19 -18.48 -41.14
CA ILE A 9 11.38 -17.05 -40.89
C ILE A 9 12.63 -16.92 -40.00
N ILE A 10 13.76 -16.54 -40.60
CA ILE A 10 14.97 -16.18 -39.86
C ILE A 10 14.84 -14.71 -39.46
N VAL A 11 14.55 -14.45 -38.18
CA VAL A 11 14.68 -13.12 -37.60
C VAL A 11 16.13 -12.96 -37.16
N ALA A 12 16.94 -12.32 -38.00
CA ALA A 12 18.30 -11.91 -37.65
C ALA A 12 18.25 -10.72 -36.67
N TYR A 13 18.61 -10.94 -35.41
CA TYR A 13 18.97 -9.86 -34.49
C TYR A 13 20.49 -9.65 -34.60
N PRO A 14 20.96 -8.47 -35.05
CA PRO A 14 22.38 -8.18 -35.07
C PRO A 14 22.84 -7.83 -33.65
N VAL A 15 23.59 -8.75 -33.05
CA VAL A 15 24.85 -8.52 -32.35
C VAL A 15 24.89 -7.32 -31.38
N LEU A 16 24.72 -7.60 -30.08
CA LEU A 16 25.64 -7.11 -29.06
C LEU A 16 26.53 -8.29 -28.65
N ASN A 17 27.81 -8.15 -28.96
CA ASN A 17 28.87 -9.12 -28.78
C ASN A 17 29.07 -9.51 -27.31
N ALA A 18 29.17 -10.82 -27.09
CA ALA A 18 30.17 -11.50 -26.28
C ALA A 18 30.46 -10.98 -24.86
N TYR A 19 29.73 -11.52 -23.87
CA TYR A 19 30.37 -11.90 -22.61
C TYR A 19 30.65 -13.39 -22.66
N THR A 20 31.92 -13.73 -22.88
CA THR A 20 32.48 -15.07 -22.70
C THR A 20 32.44 -15.40 -21.21
N PHE A 21 31.66 -16.40 -20.82
CA PHE A 21 31.75 -17.03 -19.50
C PHE A 21 32.96 -17.98 -19.47
N GLN A 22 33.77 -17.91 -18.43
CA GLN A 22 34.86 -18.85 -18.14
C GLN A 22 34.34 -20.11 -17.40
N ASP A 23 34.98 -21.24 -17.66
CA ASP A 23 34.63 -22.63 -17.26
C ASP A 23 34.83 -22.97 -15.77
N SER A 24 34.44 -22.11 -14.85
CA SER A 24 34.45 -22.49 -13.43
C SER A 24 33.47 -21.65 -12.62
N ASP A 25 32.22 -22.11 -12.55
CA ASP A 25 31.30 -21.89 -11.41
C ASP A 25 29.99 -22.69 -11.58
N ILE A 26 30.12 -23.97 -11.94
CA ILE A 26 29.01 -24.93 -11.81
C ILE A 26 29.40 -25.91 -10.71
N THR A 27 29.01 -25.58 -9.48
CA THR A 27 28.92 -26.58 -8.41
C THR A 27 27.51 -26.63 -7.84
N GLY A 28 26.84 -27.76 -8.09
CA GLY A 28 26.00 -28.40 -7.08
C GLY A 28 24.48 -28.25 -7.20
N TYR A 29 23.85 -29.04 -8.09
CA TYR A 29 22.90 -30.04 -7.59
C TYR A 29 22.75 -31.23 -8.56
N ARG A 30 22.98 -32.40 -7.98
CA ARG A 30 22.93 -33.80 -8.45
C ARG A 30 22.34 -34.11 -9.83
N ILE A 31 23.20 -34.75 -10.60
CA ILE A 31 22.94 -35.75 -11.64
C ILE A 31 21.92 -36.78 -11.12
N VAL A 32 20.80 -36.90 -11.82
CA VAL A 32 20.08 -38.16 -11.99
C VAL A 32 20.01 -38.42 -13.50
N ASP A 33 20.86 -39.36 -13.90
CA ASP A 33 20.96 -40.13 -15.15
C ASP A 33 20.18 -39.66 -16.40
N GLY A 34 20.96 -39.08 -17.32
CA GLY A 34 21.12 -39.53 -18.70
C GLY A 34 19.91 -40.13 -19.43
N ALA A 35 19.01 -39.26 -19.91
CA ALA A 35 18.23 -39.40 -21.16
C ALA A 35 17.11 -38.35 -21.25
N ILE A 36 16.69 -37.78 -20.11
CA ILE A 36 15.50 -36.89 -20.03
C ILE A 36 15.88 -35.40 -20.10
N GLY A 37 17.14 -35.04 -19.82
CA GLY A 37 17.62 -33.64 -19.85
C GLY A 37 17.66 -33.00 -21.24
N GLY A 38 17.80 -33.79 -22.31
CA GLY A 38 17.83 -33.26 -23.68
C GLY A 38 16.47 -32.80 -24.20
N VAL A 39 15.38 -33.43 -23.75
CA VAL A 39 14.03 -33.10 -24.21
C VAL A 39 13.40 -31.98 -23.38
N LEU A 40 13.68 -31.93 -22.07
CA LEU A 40 13.21 -30.83 -21.20
C LEU A 40 13.95 -29.50 -21.46
N GLY A 41 15.24 -29.55 -21.84
CA GLY A 41 16.02 -28.36 -22.18
C GLY A 41 15.53 -27.66 -23.45
N VAL A 42 15.07 -28.41 -24.45
CA VAL A 42 14.63 -27.84 -25.75
C VAL A 42 13.17 -27.37 -25.70
N ILE A 43 12.32 -27.99 -24.87
CA ILE A 43 10.91 -27.59 -24.72
C ILE A 43 10.76 -26.45 -23.68
N GLY A 44 11.64 -26.40 -22.67
CA GLY A 44 11.59 -25.38 -21.62
C GLY A 44 12.18 -24.02 -22.02
N TRP A 45 13.15 -23.98 -22.95
CA TRP A 45 13.87 -22.76 -23.31
C TRP A 45 12.99 -21.65 -23.93
N PRO A 46 12.05 -21.93 -24.86
CA PRO A 46 11.18 -20.87 -25.41
C PRO A 46 10.23 -20.29 -24.36
N LEU A 47 9.85 -21.09 -23.37
CA LEU A 47 8.95 -20.71 -22.30
C LEU A 47 9.68 -20.16 -21.07
N ALA A 48 10.99 -20.40 -20.90
CA ALA A 48 11.74 -19.95 -19.73
C ALA A 48 11.76 -18.42 -19.58
N PRO A 49 11.92 -17.60 -20.64
CA PRO A 49 11.75 -16.15 -20.53
C PRO A 49 10.32 -15.78 -20.16
N VAL A 50 9.32 -16.46 -20.72
CA VAL A 50 7.91 -16.20 -20.43
C VAL A 50 7.55 -16.62 -19.00
N MET A 51 8.11 -17.71 -18.48
CA MET A 51 7.92 -18.22 -17.12
C MET A 51 8.73 -17.43 -16.09
N ALA A 52 9.91 -16.92 -16.46
CA ALA A 52 10.68 -15.99 -15.63
C ALA A 52 10.02 -14.62 -15.59
N ILE A 53 9.46 -14.14 -16.71
CA ILE A 53 8.64 -12.93 -16.77
C ILE A 53 7.31 -13.16 -16.04
N TRP A 54 6.64 -14.31 -16.20
CA TRP A 54 5.40 -14.64 -15.51
C TRP A 54 5.63 -14.86 -14.02
N GLY A 55 6.75 -15.48 -13.63
CA GLY A 55 7.21 -15.62 -12.26
C GLY A 55 7.60 -14.28 -11.65
N ALA A 56 8.32 -13.43 -12.38
CA ALA A 56 8.64 -12.06 -11.98
C ALA A 56 7.38 -11.18 -11.93
N ILE A 57 6.39 -11.42 -12.78
CA ILE A 57 5.06 -10.78 -12.73
C ILE A 57 4.29 -11.31 -11.51
N GLN A 58 4.30 -12.60 -11.19
CA GLN A 58 3.67 -13.12 -9.97
C GLN A 58 4.37 -12.63 -8.69
N ILE A 59 5.70 -12.46 -8.72
CA ILE A 59 6.48 -11.94 -7.58
C ILE A 59 6.29 -10.41 -7.44
N ASN A 60 6.20 -9.64 -8.54
CA ASN A 60 6.00 -8.18 -8.51
C ASN A 60 4.53 -7.71 -8.44
N PHE A 61 3.57 -8.48 -8.93
CA PHE A 61 2.14 -8.10 -8.99
C PHE A 61 1.28 -8.83 -7.96
N LYS A 62 1.89 -9.66 -7.11
CA LYS A 62 1.20 -10.38 -6.04
C LYS A 62 1.83 -10.18 -4.68
N GLU A 63 2.33 -8.97 -4.42
CA GLU A 63 2.33 -8.45 -3.05
C GLU A 63 0.87 -8.28 -2.63
N LYS A 64 0.23 -9.40 -2.24
CA LYS A 64 -0.85 -9.32 -1.26
C LYS A 64 -0.27 -8.50 -0.10
N PRO A 65 -0.99 -7.52 0.46
CA PRO A 65 -0.46 -6.78 1.60
C PRO A 65 0.04 -7.81 2.61
N PRO A 66 1.35 -7.80 2.96
CA PRO A 66 1.84 -8.70 3.96
C PRO A 66 0.95 -8.52 5.19
N LEU A 67 0.50 -9.62 5.78
CA LEU A 67 -0.30 -9.51 6.99
C LEU A 67 0.51 -8.68 7.98
N PRO A 68 -0.08 -7.63 8.58
CA PRO A 68 0.61 -6.83 9.57
C PRO A 68 1.15 -7.77 10.64
N LEU A 69 2.37 -7.54 11.09
CA LEU A 69 2.96 -8.38 12.12
C LEU A 69 2.03 -8.37 13.34
N PRO A 70 1.84 -9.51 14.02
CA PRO A 70 1.04 -9.54 15.24
C PRO A 70 1.68 -8.59 16.25
N VAL A 71 1.03 -7.46 16.49
CA VAL A 71 1.46 -6.47 17.47
C VAL A 71 1.26 -7.06 18.87
N PRO A 72 2.22 -6.89 19.79
CA PRO A 72 2.07 -7.34 21.17
C PRO A 72 0.76 -6.83 21.79
N ALA A 73 0.04 -7.71 22.49
CA ALA A 73 -1.26 -7.38 23.09
C ALA A 73 -1.18 -6.20 24.08
N GLU A 74 -0.03 -6.03 24.75
CA GLU A 74 0.23 -4.93 25.67
C GLU A 74 0.19 -3.57 24.97
N ILE A 75 0.77 -3.46 23.78
CA ILE A 75 0.80 -2.21 23.00
C ILE A 75 -0.61 -1.90 22.48
N LEU A 76 -1.35 -2.92 22.04
CA LEU A 76 -2.74 -2.77 21.60
C LEU A 76 -3.65 -2.29 22.73
N GLN A 77 -3.45 -2.81 23.94
CA GLN A 77 -4.20 -2.39 25.11
C GLN A 77 -3.89 -0.93 25.48
N LYS A 78 -2.60 -0.55 25.50
CA LYS A 78 -2.20 0.85 25.74
C LYS A 78 -2.77 1.81 24.69
N ALA A 79 -2.70 1.45 23.41
CA ALA A 79 -3.29 2.25 22.34
C ALA A 79 -4.82 2.37 22.50
N GLN A 80 -5.49 1.31 22.93
CA GLN A 80 -6.92 1.35 23.22
C GLN A 80 -7.25 2.23 24.44
N GLU A 81 -6.41 2.24 25.48
CA GLU A 81 -6.62 3.02 26.69
C GLU A 81 -6.29 4.51 26.51
N GLU A 82 -5.17 4.84 25.84
CA GLU A 82 -4.66 6.21 25.74
C GLU A 82 -5.29 7.01 24.59
N ILE A 83 -5.48 6.38 23.42
CA ILE A 83 -6.01 7.05 22.23
C ILE A 83 -7.38 6.51 21.80
N ASN A 84 -7.95 5.52 22.49
CA ASN A 84 -9.23 4.88 22.14
C ASN A 84 -9.22 4.24 20.73
N LEU A 85 -8.07 3.66 20.34
CA LEU A 85 -7.91 2.98 19.06
C LEU A 85 -8.69 1.66 19.04
N ASN A 86 -9.63 1.50 18.11
CA ASN A 86 -10.35 0.24 17.91
C ASN A 86 -9.95 -0.42 16.59
N ILE A 87 -9.14 -1.46 16.72
CA ILE A 87 -8.51 -2.17 15.59
C ILE A 87 -9.40 -3.28 15.02
N SER A 88 -10.39 -3.72 15.80
CA SER A 88 -11.29 -4.81 15.41
C SER A 88 -12.42 -4.37 14.49
N LEU A 89 -12.99 -3.18 14.72
CA LEU A 89 -14.17 -2.69 14.01
C LEU A 89 -13.80 -1.77 12.84
N PHE A 90 -12.77 -0.95 13.00
CA PHE A 90 -12.43 0.11 12.05
C PHE A 90 -11.14 -0.16 11.30
N TYR A 91 -11.04 0.39 10.10
CA TYR A 91 -9.82 0.55 9.33
C TYR A 91 -9.18 1.88 9.73
N ASN A 92 -8.10 1.81 10.51
CA ASN A 92 -7.43 2.97 11.08
C ASN A 92 -6.27 3.41 10.20
N ILE A 93 -6.38 4.63 9.68
CA ILE A 93 -5.36 5.24 8.82
C ILE A 93 -4.69 6.36 9.60
N ALA A 94 -3.39 6.26 9.83
CA ALA A 94 -2.62 7.35 10.45
C ALA A 94 -2.07 8.28 9.36
N VAL A 95 -2.34 9.58 9.47
CA VAL A 95 -1.78 10.61 8.60
C VAL A 95 -0.62 11.27 9.33
N VAL A 96 0.60 10.99 8.88
CA VAL A 96 1.86 11.40 9.52
C VAL A 96 2.68 12.31 8.60
N GLY A 97 3.66 13.00 9.17
CA GLY A 97 4.58 13.89 8.45
C GLY A 97 4.95 15.13 9.27
N CYS A 98 5.93 15.90 8.79
CA CYS A 98 6.40 17.10 9.48
C CYS A 98 5.29 18.16 9.68
N SER A 99 5.52 19.11 10.59
CA SER A 99 4.63 20.26 10.74
C SER A 99 4.57 21.10 9.46
N GLY A 100 3.41 21.70 9.18
CA GLY A 100 3.21 22.55 8.01
C GLY A 100 3.14 21.82 6.64
N THR A 101 3.21 20.48 6.59
CA THR A 101 3.07 19.72 5.32
C THR A 101 1.63 19.62 4.83
N GLY A 102 0.63 20.05 5.62
CA GLY A 102 -0.78 20.06 5.23
C GLY A 102 -1.54 18.77 5.58
N LYS A 103 -1.09 18.02 6.58
CA LYS A 103 -1.74 16.81 7.11
C LYS A 103 -3.21 17.01 7.40
N SER A 104 -3.54 17.99 8.26
CA SER A 104 -4.92 18.27 8.68
C SER A 104 -5.82 18.66 7.50
N SER A 105 -5.30 19.41 6.52
CA SER A 105 -6.05 19.70 5.28
C SER A 105 -6.30 18.45 4.44
N ILE A 106 -5.34 17.51 4.36
CA ILE A 106 -5.57 16.22 3.69
C ILE A 106 -6.60 15.38 4.45
N VAL A 107 -6.55 15.34 5.79
CA VAL A 107 -7.56 14.66 6.63
C VAL A 107 -8.96 15.22 6.34
N ASN A 108 -9.09 16.54 6.27
CA ASN A 108 -10.35 17.21 5.94
C ASN A 108 -10.81 16.89 4.51
N ALA A 109 -9.88 16.91 3.55
CA ALA A 109 -10.17 16.67 2.15
C ALA A 109 -10.62 15.23 1.88
N ILE A 110 -10.01 14.23 2.52
CA ILE A 110 -10.45 12.83 2.45
C ILE A 110 -11.90 12.71 2.94
N ARG A 111 -12.29 13.49 3.95
CA ARG A 111 -13.66 13.50 4.51
C ARG A 111 -14.62 14.42 3.74
N GLY A 112 -14.17 15.12 2.69
CA GLY A 112 -14.97 16.08 1.93
C GLY A 112 -15.31 17.37 2.68
N TYR A 113 -14.67 17.65 3.82
CA TYR A 113 -14.92 18.88 4.58
C TYR A 113 -14.05 20.04 4.10
N LYS A 114 -14.58 21.26 4.22
CA LYS A 114 -13.76 22.48 4.13
C LYS A 114 -13.01 22.67 5.46
N ASP A 115 -11.84 23.29 5.41
CA ASP A 115 -11.05 23.57 6.61
C ASP A 115 -11.77 24.48 7.62
N THR A 116 -12.76 25.27 7.17
CA THR A 116 -13.60 26.12 8.01
C THR A 116 -14.80 25.39 8.63
N HIS A 117 -14.99 24.11 8.33
CA HIS A 117 -16.16 23.37 8.80
C HIS A 117 -16.05 23.05 10.31
N PRO A 118 -17.13 23.13 11.11
CA PRO A 118 -17.06 22.89 12.56
C PRO A 118 -16.54 21.51 12.98
N LYS A 119 -16.70 20.50 12.10
CA LYS A 119 -16.22 19.11 12.30
C LYS A 119 -14.88 18.82 11.62
N ALA A 120 -14.24 19.83 11.03
CA ALA A 120 -12.93 19.70 10.40
C ALA A 120 -11.82 19.60 11.46
N SER A 121 -10.74 18.91 11.12
CA SER A 121 -9.48 19.04 11.85
C SER A 121 -8.98 20.48 11.73
N LYS A 122 -8.52 21.03 12.85
CA LYS A 122 -8.01 22.41 12.90
C LYS A 122 -6.73 22.48 12.06
N VAL A 123 -6.68 23.42 11.14
CA VAL A 123 -5.52 23.67 10.30
C VAL A 123 -4.79 24.91 10.82
N GLY A 124 -3.47 24.81 10.95
CA GLY A 124 -2.59 25.91 11.35
C GLY A 124 -1.18 25.76 10.76
N GLU A 125 -0.45 26.87 10.67
CA GLU A 125 0.96 26.87 10.25
C GLU A 125 1.89 26.34 11.36
N VAL A 126 1.51 26.60 12.61
CA VAL A 126 2.13 26.01 13.81
C VAL A 126 1.45 24.68 14.13
N GLU A 127 2.19 23.76 14.76
CA GLU A 127 1.63 22.49 15.23
C GLU A 127 0.38 22.76 16.06
N THR A 128 -0.77 22.32 15.56
CA THR A 128 -2.08 22.56 16.19
C THR A 128 -2.60 21.30 16.91
N THR A 129 -1.92 20.16 16.70
CA THR A 129 -2.33 18.84 17.15
C THR A 129 -1.27 18.28 18.08
N GLU A 130 -1.50 18.32 19.39
CA GLU A 130 -0.59 17.79 20.42
C GLU A 130 -0.81 16.29 20.69
N LYS A 131 -1.97 15.75 20.33
CA LYS A 131 -2.33 14.33 20.51
C LYS A 131 -2.98 13.77 19.25
N PRO A 132 -2.83 12.46 18.97
CA PRO A 132 -3.55 11.81 17.86
C PRO A 132 -5.06 12.03 17.94
N MET A 133 -5.66 12.58 16.89
CA MET A 133 -7.10 12.88 16.86
C MET A 133 -7.83 12.00 15.82
N PRO A 134 -8.84 11.20 16.22
CA PRO A 134 -9.60 10.38 15.30
C PRO A 134 -10.71 11.16 14.59
N TYR A 135 -10.84 10.93 13.29
CA TYR A 135 -11.89 11.48 12.46
C TYR A 135 -12.51 10.40 11.58
N GLN A 136 -13.76 10.02 11.91
CA GLN A 136 -14.52 9.07 11.10
C GLN A 136 -14.93 9.71 9.77
N HIS A 137 -14.89 8.91 8.69
CA HIS A 137 -15.38 9.32 7.38
C HIS A 137 -16.92 9.34 7.37
N PRO A 138 -17.57 10.39 6.82
CA PRO A 138 -19.04 10.51 6.83
C PRO A 138 -19.75 9.37 6.12
N ASP A 139 -19.30 8.99 4.91
CA ASP A 139 -19.93 7.92 4.12
C ASP A 139 -19.36 6.52 4.38
N LEU A 140 -18.10 6.43 4.81
CA LEU A 140 -17.38 5.17 5.05
C LEU A 140 -17.21 4.96 6.56
N ALA A 141 -18.30 4.56 7.24
CA ALA A 141 -18.30 4.42 8.69
C ALA A 141 -17.22 3.47 9.24
N SER A 142 -16.76 2.50 8.44
CA SER A 142 -15.67 1.59 8.82
C SER A 142 -14.27 2.21 8.70
N MET A 143 -14.13 3.44 8.21
CA MET A 143 -12.86 4.13 7.99
C MET A 143 -12.69 5.26 9.01
N VAL A 144 -11.60 5.20 9.77
CA VAL A 144 -11.20 6.25 10.71
C VAL A 144 -9.84 6.79 10.30
N ILE A 145 -9.78 8.10 10.13
CA ILE A 145 -8.58 8.83 9.72
C ILE A 145 -8.05 9.55 10.95
N TRP A 146 -6.80 9.28 11.30
CA TRP A 146 -6.15 9.85 12.47
C TRP A 146 -5.20 10.95 12.02
N ASP A 147 -5.43 12.16 12.53
CA ASP A 147 -4.51 13.27 12.35
C ASP A 147 -3.43 13.17 13.44
N MET A 148 -2.21 12.84 13.02
CA MET A 148 -1.10 12.62 13.94
C MET A 148 -0.33 13.93 14.18
N PRO A 149 0.27 14.11 15.37
CA PRO A 149 1.11 15.27 15.69
C PRO A 149 2.29 15.41 14.72
N GLY A 150 2.87 16.60 14.61
CA GLY A 150 4.01 16.83 13.74
C GLY A 150 5.28 16.16 14.26
N VAL A 151 6.03 15.52 13.38
CA VAL A 151 7.33 14.93 13.74
C VAL A 151 8.36 16.04 13.97
N GLY A 152 9.22 15.88 14.98
CA GLY A 152 10.37 16.75 15.21
C GLY A 152 10.05 18.04 15.98
N THR A 153 8.98 18.05 16.76
CA THR A 153 8.61 19.16 17.64
C THR A 153 9.10 18.91 19.08
N GLN A 154 9.10 19.94 19.94
CA GLN A 154 9.65 19.80 21.30
C GLN A 154 8.95 18.71 22.13
N SER A 155 7.66 18.47 21.85
CA SER A 155 6.84 17.44 22.47
C SER A 155 6.93 16.07 21.77
N HIS A 156 7.47 15.99 20.55
CA HIS A 156 7.47 14.79 19.72
C HIS A 156 8.86 14.53 19.13
N GLN A 157 9.70 13.89 19.95
CA GLN A 157 11.07 13.53 19.59
C GLN A 157 11.08 12.50 18.44
N ARG A 158 12.05 12.65 17.54
CA ARG A 158 12.12 11.85 16.29
C ARG A 158 12.30 10.36 16.56
N ASP A 159 13.17 10.03 17.51
CA ASP A 159 13.59 8.64 17.77
C ASP A 159 12.46 7.79 18.36
N THR A 160 11.62 8.38 19.22
CA THR A 160 10.52 7.68 19.91
C THR A 160 9.15 7.89 19.25
N TYR A 161 9.06 8.77 18.24
CA TYR A 161 7.78 9.19 17.64
C TYR A 161 6.89 8.01 17.22
N PHE A 162 7.47 6.98 16.61
CA PHE A 162 6.71 5.84 16.09
C PHE A 162 6.10 4.97 17.19
N GLU A 163 6.84 4.79 18.29
CA GLU A 163 6.39 4.02 19.45
C GLU A 163 5.41 4.83 20.30
N ASP A 164 5.74 6.08 20.61
CA ASP A 164 4.92 6.99 21.44
C ASP A 164 3.53 7.24 20.84
N ASN A 165 3.43 7.22 19.51
CA ASN A 165 2.17 7.41 18.79
C ASN A 165 1.52 6.09 18.35
N TYR A 166 2.03 4.95 18.80
CA TYR A 166 1.48 3.63 18.51
C TYR A 166 1.31 3.34 17.01
N LEU A 167 2.22 3.87 16.17
CA LEU A 167 2.11 3.76 14.71
C LEU A 167 2.09 2.29 14.23
N SER A 168 2.67 1.39 15.01
CA SER A 168 2.66 -0.06 14.78
C SER A 168 1.24 -0.67 14.77
N CYS A 169 0.28 -0.02 15.43
CA CYS A 169 -1.09 -0.53 15.62
C CYS A 169 -2.05 -0.14 14.47
N PHE A 170 -1.62 0.72 13.55
CA PHE A 170 -2.46 1.21 12.45
C PHE A 170 -2.47 0.27 11.26
N ASP A 171 -3.57 0.28 10.51
CA ASP A 171 -3.74 -0.57 9.32
C ASP A 171 -3.03 0.01 8.09
N LEU A 172 -2.82 1.32 8.06
CA LEU A 172 -2.22 2.07 6.96
C LEU A 172 -1.58 3.35 7.47
N LEU A 173 -0.39 3.67 6.97
CA LEU A 173 0.24 4.97 7.17
C LEU A 173 0.21 5.78 5.88
N VAL A 174 -0.26 7.02 5.99
CA VAL A 174 -0.21 8.02 4.93
C VAL A 174 0.83 9.05 5.33
N ILE A 175 2.01 8.99 4.71
CA ILE A 175 3.12 9.91 4.97
C ILE A 175 2.97 11.12 4.03
N VAL A 176 2.62 12.27 4.61
CA VAL A 176 2.39 13.52 3.88
C VAL A 176 3.67 14.33 3.78
N LEU A 177 4.18 14.40 2.56
CA LEU A 177 5.40 15.08 2.20
C LEU A 177 5.12 16.56 1.86
N GLY A 178 5.87 17.44 2.52
CA GLY A 178 6.01 18.83 2.11
C GLY A 178 6.86 18.95 0.83
N ASN A 179 7.51 20.09 0.61
CA ASN A 179 8.25 20.36 -0.63
C ASN A 179 9.34 19.36 -1.00
N ARG A 180 9.89 18.70 0.01
CA ARG A 180 10.96 17.72 -0.10
C ARG A 180 10.66 16.57 0.84
N LEU A 181 11.22 15.41 0.56
CA LEU A 181 11.26 14.28 1.48
C LEU A 181 12.27 14.63 2.58
N MET A 182 11.84 14.61 3.84
CA MET A 182 12.71 14.83 4.99
C MET A 182 13.26 13.50 5.51
N GLN A 183 14.35 13.55 6.28
CA GLN A 183 14.90 12.36 6.93
C GLN A 183 13.86 11.71 7.87
N ASP A 184 13.14 12.54 8.62
CA ASP A 184 12.06 12.12 9.51
C ASP A 184 10.98 11.28 8.79
N ASP A 185 10.64 11.63 7.54
CA ASP A 185 9.67 10.87 6.73
C ASP A 185 10.23 9.50 6.31
N ILE A 186 11.55 9.42 6.04
CA ILE A 186 12.26 8.19 5.67
C ILE A 186 12.34 7.26 6.86
N ASP A 187 12.69 7.77 8.04
CA ASP A 187 12.86 6.98 9.26
C ASP A 187 11.52 6.31 9.65
N ILE A 188 10.42 7.07 9.62
CA ILE A 188 9.07 6.53 9.84
C ILE A 188 8.72 5.46 8.80
N ALA A 189 9.07 5.69 7.52
CA ALA A 189 8.80 4.73 6.47
C ALA A 189 9.59 3.42 6.63
N LEU A 190 10.84 3.51 7.10
CA LEU A 190 11.69 2.35 7.35
C LEU A 190 11.17 1.52 8.53
N GLN A 191 10.80 2.16 9.64
CA GLN A 191 10.19 1.50 10.79
C GLN A 191 8.85 0.85 10.42
N ALA A 192 7.99 1.55 9.69
CA ALA A 192 6.73 1.00 9.18
C ALA A 192 6.94 -0.23 8.29
N LYS A 193 7.98 -0.23 7.45
CA LYS A 193 8.37 -1.37 6.62
C LYS A 193 8.81 -2.58 7.46
N GLU A 194 9.55 -2.36 8.54
CA GLU A 194 9.94 -3.39 9.50
C GLU A 194 8.70 -4.05 10.14
N HIS A 195 7.71 -3.23 10.53
CA HIS A 195 6.43 -3.70 11.05
C HIS A 195 5.46 -4.25 9.98
N ARG A 196 5.86 -4.24 8.71
CA ARG A 196 5.05 -4.67 7.54
C ARG A 196 3.75 -3.90 7.36
N ILE A 197 3.73 -2.64 7.77
CA ILE A 197 2.58 -1.76 7.64
C ILE A 197 2.60 -1.16 6.25
N PRO A 198 1.47 -1.19 5.51
CA PRO A 198 1.42 -0.55 4.21
C PRO A 198 1.56 0.97 4.36
N ILE A 199 2.29 1.58 3.43
CA ILE A 199 2.58 3.01 3.41
C ILE A 199 2.09 3.60 2.09
N LEU A 200 1.44 4.76 2.15
CA LEU A 200 1.19 5.64 1.01
C LEU A 200 1.97 6.94 1.22
N PHE A 201 2.74 7.36 0.22
CA PHE A 201 3.39 8.66 0.24
C PHE A 201 2.52 9.66 -0.51
N VAL A 202 2.29 10.84 0.09
CA VAL A 202 1.46 11.88 -0.49
C VAL A 202 2.24 13.17 -0.55
N ARG A 203 2.60 13.62 -1.76
CA ARG A 203 3.13 14.95 -1.98
C ARG A 203 1.98 15.95 -2.04
N SER A 204 1.83 16.72 -0.97
CA SER A 204 0.75 17.71 -0.82
C SER A 204 1.05 19.02 -1.55
N LYS A 205 0.12 19.98 -1.51
CA LYS A 205 0.29 21.35 -2.05
C LYS A 205 0.66 21.38 -3.54
N SER A 206 0.17 20.42 -4.32
CA SER A 206 0.40 20.37 -5.76
C SER A 206 -0.16 21.60 -6.47
N ASP A 207 -1.27 22.14 -5.99
CA ASP A 207 -1.90 23.39 -6.43
C ASP A 207 -0.94 24.59 -6.35
N GLN A 208 -0.22 24.74 -5.25
CA GLN A 208 0.76 25.82 -5.06
C GLN A 208 1.95 25.66 -6.02
N ALA A 209 2.44 24.43 -6.17
CA ALA A 209 3.55 24.12 -7.07
C ALA A 209 3.18 24.39 -8.54
N ILE A 210 1.98 23.95 -8.95
CA ILE A 210 1.46 24.18 -10.31
C ILE A 210 1.25 25.66 -10.54
N THR A 211 0.58 26.38 -9.63
CA THR A 211 0.35 27.83 -9.75
C THR A 211 1.66 28.59 -9.90
N SER A 212 2.67 28.24 -9.10
CA SER A 212 4.00 28.85 -9.16
C SER A 212 4.71 28.56 -10.48
N LYS A 213 4.54 27.37 -11.07
CA LYS A 213 5.06 27.06 -12.41
C LYS A 213 4.30 27.76 -13.52
N THR A 214 2.97 27.77 -13.46
CA THR A 214 2.12 28.45 -14.43
C THR A 214 2.44 29.95 -14.52
N LYS A 215 2.76 30.60 -13.39
CA LYS A 215 3.19 32.00 -13.35
C LYS A 215 4.55 32.24 -14.02
N ARG A 216 5.45 31.25 -14.05
CA ARG A 216 6.78 31.35 -14.69
C ARG A 216 6.74 31.20 -16.21
N HIS A 217 5.67 30.62 -16.75
CA HIS A 217 5.49 30.44 -18.19
C HIS A 217 4.78 31.66 -18.79
N GLU A 218 5.47 32.45 -19.61
CA GLU A 218 4.93 33.65 -20.28
C GLU A 218 4.26 33.37 -21.65
N GLY A 219 3.79 32.15 -21.91
CA GLY A 219 3.24 31.71 -23.20
C GLY A 219 1.71 31.53 -23.27
N ASP A 220 1.20 31.20 -24.47
CA ASP A 220 -0.22 31.13 -24.86
C ASP A 220 -1.05 30.10 -24.04
N GLY A 221 -2.31 30.48 -23.77
CA GLY A 221 -3.11 30.07 -22.62
C GLY A 221 -3.66 28.64 -22.61
N THR A 222 -3.52 27.89 -23.70
CA THR A 222 -4.26 26.62 -23.89
C THR A 222 -3.64 25.43 -23.14
N TYR A 223 -2.31 25.33 -23.08
CA TYR A 223 -1.61 24.16 -22.49
C TYR A 223 -0.81 24.48 -21.22
N ARG A 224 -0.84 25.73 -20.74
CA ARG A 224 -0.01 26.17 -19.59
C ARG A 224 -0.16 25.31 -18.35
N TRP A 225 -1.38 24.87 -18.04
CA TRP A 225 -1.63 24.00 -16.89
C TRP A 225 -1.03 22.61 -17.09
N ALA A 226 -1.23 22.00 -18.28
CA ALA A 226 -0.70 20.68 -18.59
C ALA A 226 0.83 20.66 -18.60
N THR A 227 1.48 21.69 -19.16
CA THR A 227 2.94 21.85 -19.11
C THR A 227 3.45 22.01 -17.67
N ALA A 228 2.82 22.87 -16.87
CA ALA A 228 3.20 23.06 -15.48
C ALA A 228 3.05 21.77 -14.64
N VAL A 229 1.99 21.00 -14.88
CA VAL A 229 1.79 19.68 -14.25
C VAL A 229 2.86 18.70 -14.71
N GLY A 230 3.14 18.61 -16.01
CA GLY A 230 4.16 17.72 -16.56
C GLY A 230 5.54 17.98 -15.94
N GLU A 231 5.97 19.24 -15.92
CA GLU A 231 7.22 19.66 -15.28
C GLU A 231 7.25 19.32 -13.79
N PHE A 232 6.16 19.56 -13.07
CA PHE A 232 6.07 19.26 -11.65
C PHE A 232 6.13 17.76 -11.35
N VAL A 233 5.41 16.95 -12.14
CA VAL A 233 5.41 15.49 -11.99
C VAL A 233 6.80 14.92 -12.26
N ILE A 234 7.51 15.43 -13.27
CA ILE A 234 8.90 15.03 -13.55
C ILE A 234 9.81 15.39 -12.38
N GLU A 235 9.75 16.64 -11.89
CA GLU A 235 10.58 17.09 -10.77
C GLU A 235 10.34 16.26 -9.49
N VAL A 236 9.08 15.98 -9.17
CA VAL A 236 8.72 15.16 -8.01
C VAL A 236 9.21 13.72 -8.19
N ARG A 237 9.09 13.17 -9.41
CA ARG A 237 9.60 11.84 -9.71
C ARG A 237 11.11 11.80 -9.55
N ASP A 238 11.85 12.71 -10.18
CA ASP A 238 13.31 12.70 -10.15
C ASP A 238 13.87 12.91 -8.73
N SER A 239 13.27 13.79 -7.94
CA SER A 239 13.71 14.04 -6.56
C SER A 239 13.27 12.92 -5.61
N ILE A 240 11.95 12.70 -5.47
CA ILE A 240 11.42 11.84 -4.42
C ILE A 240 11.55 10.37 -4.79
N PHE A 241 11.36 9.97 -6.06
CA PHE A 241 11.54 8.55 -6.41
C PHE A 241 12.98 8.11 -6.25
N THR A 242 13.95 8.97 -6.58
CA THR A 242 15.37 8.62 -6.43
C THR A 242 15.69 8.34 -4.97
N GLN A 243 15.25 9.21 -4.06
CA GLN A 243 15.45 9.03 -2.62
C GLN A 243 14.71 7.80 -2.10
N LEU A 244 13.43 7.60 -2.47
CA LEU A 244 12.68 6.41 -2.07
C LEU A 244 13.34 5.12 -2.57
N ARG A 245 13.88 5.09 -3.79
CA ARG A 245 14.62 3.93 -4.33
C ARG A 245 15.91 3.67 -3.56
N GLN A 246 16.67 4.72 -3.22
CA GLN A 246 17.91 4.60 -2.44
C GLN A 246 17.65 3.89 -1.10
N HIS A 247 16.52 4.19 -0.46
CA HIS A 247 16.11 3.55 0.80
C HIS A 247 15.28 2.26 0.62
N GLN A 248 15.21 1.71 -0.59
CA GLN A 248 14.44 0.49 -0.92
C GLN A 248 12.96 0.56 -0.51
N LEU A 249 12.36 1.75 -0.59
CA LEU A 249 10.95 2.01 -0.30
C LEU A 249 10.09 1.84 -1.57
N ASN A 250 8.82 1.49 -1.39
CA ASN A 250 7.91 1.25 -2.51
C ASN A 250 7.48 2.56 -3.18
N THR A 251 8.03 2.82 -4.36
CA THR A 251 7.75 4.02 -5.16
C THR A 251 6.39 4.01 -5.87
N LYS A 252 5.73 2.85 -6.02
CA LYS A 252 4.43 2.75 -6.74
C LYS A 252 3.28 3.43 -5.99
N LYS A 253 3.48 3.69 -4.68
CA LYS A 253 2.50 4.26 -3.76
C LYS A 253 2.78 5.73 -3.43
N LEU A 254 3.49 6.46 -4.30
CA LEU A 254 3.61 7.92 -4.24
C LEU A 254 2.49 8.56 -5.05
N PHE A 255 1.78 9.50 -4.43
CA PHE A 255 0.66 10.25 -5.02
C PHE A 255 0.92 11.75 -4.90
N ILE A 256 0.61 12.51 -5.96
CA ILE A 256 0.67 13.97 -5.98
C ILE A 256 -0.75 14.52 -5.82
N VAL A 257 -1.00 15.23 -4.73
CA VAL A 257 -2.36 15.57 -4.30
C VAL A 257 -2.46 17.03 -3.89
N SER A 258 -3.54 17.70 -4.32
CA SER A 258 -4.01 18.93 -3.70
C SER A 258 -5.18 18.63 -2.77
N ALA A 259 -5.17 19.22 -1.57
CA ALA A 259 -6.30 19.10 -0.64
C ALA A 259 -7.59 19.66 -1.24
N GLU A 260 -7.51 20.73 -2.05
CA GLU A 260 -8.67 21.32 -2.70
C GLU A 260 -9.25 20.38 -3.76
N SER A 261 -8.40 19.90 -4.69
CA SER A 261 -8.82 18.95 -5.72
C SER A 261 -9.35 17.66 -5.13
N LEU A 262 -8.72 17.15 -4.07
CA LEU A 262 -9.15 15.94 -3.38
C LEU A 262 -10.53 16.12 -2.76
N ARG A 263 -10.76 17.24 -2.06
CA ARG A 263 -12.07 17.56 -1.49
C ARG A 263 -13.15 17.68 -2.56
N MET A 264 -12.84 18.34 -3.69
CA MET A 264 -13.78 18.47 -4.82
C MET A 264 -14.10 17.09 -5.42
N PHE A 265 -13.09 16.24 -5.57
CA PHE A 265 -13.28 14.86 -6.00
C PHE A 265 -14.20 14.09 -5.04
N VAL A 266 -13.92 14.13 -3.73
CA VAL A 266 -14.74 13.45 -2.71
C VAL A 266 -16.20 13.95 -2.73
N ALA A 267 -16.41 15.26 -2.79
CA ALA A 267 -17.74 15.85 -2.85
C ALA A 267 -18.53 15.46 -4.13
N THR A 268 -17.84 15.12 -5.21
CA THR A 268 -18.44 14.71 -6.49
C THR A 268 -18.48 13.20 -6.69
N ILE A 269 -18.07 12.39 -5.70
CA ILE A 269 -18.15 10.93 -5.78
C ILE A 269 -19.59 10.48 -6.13
N ASN A 270 -20.60 11.15 -5.60
CA ASN A 270 -22.01 10.80 -5.85
C ASN A 270 -22.63 11.51 -7.07
N LYS A 271 -21.90 12.41 -7.74
CA LYS A 271 -22.41 13.24 -8.84
C LYS A 271 -21.58 13.06 -10.12
N GLN A 272 -21.96 12.07 -10.94
CA GLN A 272 -21.18 11.66 -12.10
C GLN A 272 -20.94 12.77 -13.14
N GLU A 273 -21.86 13.71 -13.30
CA GLU A 273 -21.76 14.80 -14.29
C GLU A 273 -20.71 15.85 -13.93
N GLU A 274 -20.55 16.18 -12.64
CA GLU A 274 -19.58 17.17 -12.15
C GLU A 274 -18.13 16.63 -12.13
N ARG A 275 -17.93 15.31 -12.22
CA ARG A 275 -16.59 14.68 -12.21
C ARG A 275 -15.75 15.04 -13.45
N LYS A 276 -16.38 15.19 -14.63
CA LYS A 276 -15.67 15.41 -15.91
C LYS A 276 -14.93 16.74 -15.98
N THR A 277 -15.26 17.69 -15.10
CA THR A 277 -14.70 19.04 -15.11
C THR A 277 -13.57 19.26 -14.10
N ILE A 278 -13.33 18.32 -13.18
CA ILE A 278 -12.32 18.48 -12.14
C ILE A 278 -10.94 18.10 -12.68
N LYS A 279 -9.99 19.00 -12.55
CA LYS A 279 -8.59 18.73 -12.88
C LYS A 279 -7.92 18.01 -11.72
N THR A 280 -7.76 16.70 -11.84
CA THR A 280 -7.03 15.85 -10.89
C THR A 280 -5.69 15.38 -11.47
N ILE A 281 -4.74 15.06 -10.60
CA ILE A 281 -3.46 14.43 -10.91
C ILE A 281 -3.52 12.98 -10.43
N ASP A 282 -3.40 12.77 -9.11
CA ASP A 282 -3.45 11.45 -8.48
C ASP A 282 -4.57 11.31 -7.44
N GLU A 283 -5.43 12.32 -7.25
CA GLU A 283 -6.48 12.34 -6.21
C GLU A 283 -7.41 11.12 -6.29
N GLU A 284 -7.88 10.77 -7.49
CA GLU A 284 -8.75 9.61 -7.71
C GLU A 284 -8.03 8.30 -7.36
N ARG A 285 -6.78 8.16 -7.80
CA ARG A 285 -5.97 6.97 -7.56
C ARG A 285 -5.63 6.81 -6.07
N PHE A 286 -5.39 7.92 -5.39
CA PHE A 286 -5.15 7.98 -3.95
C PHE A 286 -6.39 7.51 -3.17
N MET A 287 -7.56 8.09 -3.45
CA MET A 287 -8.81 7.66 -2.79
C MET A 287 -9.15 6.20 -3.06
N THR A 288 -8.94 5.74 -4.29
CA THR A 288 -9.15 4.34 -4.66
C THR A 288 -8.27 3.42 -3.81
N SER A 289 -6.99 3.78 -3.64
CA SER A 289 -6.05 3.00 -2.81
C SER A 289 -6.46 2.95 -1.33
N LEU A 290 -7.04 4.03 -0.79
CA LEU A 290 -7.59 4.03 0.58
C LEU A 290 -8.79 3.09 0.71
N ILE A 291 -9.74 3.17 -0.23
CA ILE A 291 -10.95 2.35 -0.23
C ILE A 291 -10.61 0.86 -0.41
N GLU A 292 -9.67 0.54 -1.31
CA GLU A 292 -9.16 -0.82 -1.51
C GLU A 292 -8.61 -1.41 -0.20
N GLY A 293 -7.89 -0.60 0.60
CA GLY A 293 -7.42 -1.00 1.93
C GLY A 293 -8.55 -1.39 2.88
N VAL A 294 -9.60 -0.58 2.95
CA VAL A 294 -10.79 -0.83 3.78
C VAL A 294 -11.49 -2.13 3.36
N VAL A 295 -11.70 -2.32 2.05
CA VAL A 295 -12.33 -3.52 1.49
C VAL A 295 -11.48 -4.77 1.77
N ALA A 296 -10.17 -4.67 1.56
CA ALA A 296 -9.25 -5.77 1.80
C ALA A 296 -9.25 -6.24 3.27
N LYS A 297 -9.27 -5.31 4.23
CA LYS A 297 -9.38 -5.65 5.66
C LYS A 297 -10.70 -6.37 5.95
N ARG A 298 -11.82 -5.84 5.46
CA ARG A 298 -13.14 -6.45 5.66
C ARG A 298 -13.19 -7.88 5.14
N ASP A 299 -12.71 -8.10 3.91
CA ASP A 299 -12.73 -9.40 3.26
C ASP A 299 -11.82 -10.41 3.98
N TYR A 300 -10.69 -9.93 4.52
CA TYR A 300 -9.80 -10.75 5.34
C TYR A 300 -10.50 -11.29 6.60
N TYR A 301 -11.13 -10.43 7.41
CA TYR A 301 -11.80 -10.88 8.63
C TYR A 301 -13.00 -11.78 8.35
N GLN A 302 -13.76 -11.51 7.30
CA GLN A 302 -14.84 -12.41 6.87
C GLN A 302 -14.32 -13.79 6.49
N LYS A 303 -13.15 -13.87 5.85
CA LYS A 303 -12.51 -15.13 5.51
C LYS A 303 -12.02 -15.87 6.75
N GLN A 304 -11.45 -15.17 7.73
CA GLN A 304 -11.01 -15.79 8.99
C GLN A 304 -12.19 -16.34 9.79
N ALA A 305 -13.28 -15.57 9.93
CA ALA A 305 -14.49 -16.02 10.61
C ALA A 305 -15.05 -17.32 9.97
N LYS A 306 -15.10 -17.38 8.63
CA LYS A 306 -15.52 -18.60 7.89
C LYS A 306 -14.58 -19.79 8.14
N LEU A 307 -13.27 -19.55 8.26
CA LEU A 307 -12.29 -20.60 8.54
C LEU A 307 -12.41 -21.12 9.98
N GLU A 308 -12.63 -20.23 10.94
CA GLU A 308 -12.87 -20.59 12.35
C GLU A 308 -14.18 -21.36 12.52
N GLU A 309 -15.25 -20.93 11.87
CA GLU A 309 -16.53 -21.65 11.88
C GLU A 309 -16.38 -23.06 11.30
N LYS A 310 -15.64 -23.21 10.19
CA LYS A 310 -15.30 -24.52 9.62
C LYS A 310 -14.46 -25.37 10.57
N ARG A 311 -13.51 -24.77 11.30
CA ARG A 311 -12.70 -25.47 12.32
C ARG A 311 -13.56 -25.95 13.49
N LYS A 312 -14.46 -25.11 14.01
CA LYS A 312 -15.42 -25.48 15.07
C LYS A 312 -16.31 -26.64 14.63
N LYS A 313 -16.96 -26.55 13.47
CA LYS A 313 -17.78 -27.64 12.90
C LYS A 313 -17.02 -28.96 12.74
N LYS A 314 -15.75 -28.91 12.32
CA LYS A 314 -14.89 -30.11 12.24
C LYS A 314 -14.58 -30.69 13.63
N LEU A 315 -14.32 -29.84 14.62
CA LEU A 315 -14.05 -30.25 15.99
C LEU A 315 -15.29 -30.89 16.63
N ASP A 316 -16.47 -30.30 16.44
CA ASP A 316 -17.74 -30.81 16.95
C ASP A 316 -18.10 -32.16 16.33
N LYS A 317 -17.90 -32.31 15.01
CA LYS A 317 -18.09 -33.59 14.31
C LYS A 317 -17.13 -34.67 14.81
N LYS A 318 -15.89 -34.29 15.15
CA LYS A 318 -14.91 -35.21 15.75
C LYS A 318 -15.34 -35.63 17.16
N ARG A 319 -15.76 -34.68 18.01
CA ARG A 319 -16.27 -34.96 19.36
C ARG A 319 -17.51 -35.86 19.36
N GLN A 320 -18.45 -35.66 18.44
CA GLN A 320 -19.61 -36.55 18.30
C GLN A 320 -19.21 -37.97 17.88
N LYS A 321 -18.23 -38.10 16.98
CA LYS A 321 -17.72 -39.41 16.56
C LYS A 321 -17.02 -40.13 17.72
N ASP A 322 -16.20 -39.42 18.48
CA ASP A 322 -15.48 -39.97 19.64
C ASP A 322 -16.45 -40.31 20.80
N ALA A 323 -17.53 -39.56 20.99
CA ALA A 323 -18.57 -39.90 21.98
C ALA A 323 -19.38 -41.15 21.58
N SER A 324 -19.68 -41.30 20.28
CA SER A 324 -20.42 -42.46 19.77
C SER A 324 -19.63 -43.77 19.91
N SER A 325 -18.30 -43.74 19.69
CA SER A 325 -17.44 -44.92 19.83
C SER A 325 -17.22 -45.35 21.29
N VAL A 326 -17.26 -44.41 22.23
CA VAL A 326 -17.21 -44.72 23.68
C VAL A 326 -18.52 -45.37 24.14
N SER A 327 -19.67 -44.92 23.65
CA SER A 327 -20.97 -45.52 23.99
C SER A 327 -21.13 -46.95 23.46
N SER A 328 -20.63 -47.24 22.25
CA SER A 328 -20.69 -48.59 21.66
C SER A 328 -19.75 -49.59 22.35
N ASN A 329 -18.66 -49.11 22.95
CA ASN A 329 -17.77 -49.98 23.73
C ASN A 329 -18.34 -50.28 25.12
N GLN A 330 -19.04 -49.33 25.75
CA GLN A 330 -19.70 -49.57 27.05
C GLN A 330 -20.91 -50.50 26.95
N SER A 331 -21.68 -50.46 25.85
CA SER A 331 -22.78 -51.40 25.62
C SER A 331 -22.30 -52.84 25.38
N ASN A 332 -21.11 -53.02 24.80
CA ASN A 332 -20.54 -54.35 24.58
C ASN A 332 -19.90 -54.96 25.84
N LEU A 333 -19.46 -54.12 26.79
CA LEU A 333 -18.89 -54.56 28.08
C LEU A 333 -19.94 -54.90 29.15
N SER A 334 -21.19 -54.49 28.96
CA SER A 334 -22.32 -54.79 29.87
C SER A 334 -23.16 -55.98 29.41
N ALA A 335 -22.82 -56.59 28.26
CA ALA A 335 -23.49 -57.75 27.68
C ALA A 335 -22.70 -59.07 27.83
N VAL A 336 -21.63 -59.07 28.63
CA VAL A 336 -20.82 -60.25 29.01
C VAL A 336 -20.98 -60.50 30.50
#